data_AF-A0A530BM35-F1
#
_entry.id   AF-A0A530BM35-F1
#
_cell.length_a   1.000
_cell.length_b   1.000
_cell.length_c   1.000
_cell.angle_alpha   90.00
_cell.angle_beta   90.00
_cell.angle_gamma   90.00
#
_symmetry.space_group_name_H-M   'P 1'
#
loop_
_entity.id
_entity.type
_entity.pdbx_description
1 polymer ?
#
loop_
_entity_poly.entity_id
_entity_poly.type
_entity_poly.pdbx_seq_one_letter_code
_entity_poly.pdbx_strand_id
1 'polypeptide(L)'
;DELSAENWADFYPAARRVALAAMRRSQPAAARLLIETKAPAESAEVRLSLIELIRIGLGSEDAPFLRSLSADRSGKVRELAGRMLAMLGEHGEGGPDVPVAELAGFIEEGKAGFIRRRTTFGPAKTKSHAQEQRRAELFELCNLVDLAAQFGVMESDFITGWQFGTDNNADTLFSRMVASSGSDTAVAHMADMLVAEGGKHVFRALQLTPRLDNRRKRVLVRLILKQANYLGMLNLAESLDAGWLDWDDLTNGQVLPALRSIIGGNDDAMRQGVHDFLEMMGFLATATAATRLIEDLVAAGLPPASPSLGLLRLNAALTENLSQSDR
;
A
#
# COMPACT_ATOMS: atom_id res chain seq x y z
N ASP A 1 -1.50 14.78 -30.17
CA ASP A 1 -2.28 15.90 -29.58
C ASP A 1 -2.48 15.65 -28.09
N GLU A 2 -2.32 16.70 -27.28
CA GLU A 2 -2.60 16.65 -25.84
C GLU A 2 -4.11 16.71 -25.61
N LEU A 3 -4.62 15.97 -24.62
CA LEU A 3 -6.06 15.92 -24.33
C LEU A 3 -6.54 17.27 -23.77
N SER A 4 -7.63 17.79 -24.32
CA SER A 4 -8.26 19.05 -23.94
C SER A 4 -9.79 18.93 -23.87
N ALA A 5 -10.47 20.02 -23.51
CA ALA A 5 -11.92 20.03 -23.49
C ALA A 5 -12.52 19.97 -24.90
N GLU A 6 -11.83 20.54 -25.88
CA GLU A 6 -12.24 20.66 -27.28
C GLU A 6 -12.14 19.32 -28.01
N ASN A 7 -11.07 18.56 -27.78
CA ASN A 7 -10.83 17.27 -28.44
C ASN A 7 -11.28 16.06 -27.60
N TRP A 8 -11.99 16.28 -26.48
CA TRP A 8 -12.44 15.21 -25.58
C TRP A 8 -13.16 14.08 -26.32
N ALA A 9 -14.07 14.44 -27.24
CA ALA A 9 -14.87 13.49 -28.02
C ALA A 9 -14.03 12.64 -28.98
N ASP A 10 -12.86 13.15 -29.41
CA ASP A 10 -11.97 12.48 -30.38
C ASP A 10 -11.18 11.34 -29.74
N PHE A 11 -11.07 11.33 -28.41
CA PHE A 11 -10.39 10.28 -27.66
C PHE A 11 -11.37 9.19 -27.23
N TYR A 12 -10.99 7.92 -27.45
CA TYR A 12 -11.68 6.79 -26.84
C TYR A 12 -11.56 6.82 -25.30
N PRO A 13 -12.55 6.29 -24.56
CA PRO A 13 -12.55 6.34 -23.09
C PRO A 13 -11.26 5.86 -22.41
N ALA A 14 -10.64 4.79 -22.92
CA ALA A 14 -9.37 4.29 -22.38
C ALA A 14 -8.21 5.25 -22.63
N ALA A 15 -8.16 5.87 -23.82
CA ALA A 15 -7.13 6.85 -24.17
C ALA A 15 -7.27 8.13 -23.31
N ARG A 16 -8.50 8.57 -23.02
CA ARG A 16 -8.75 9.68 -22.07
C ARG A 16 -8.15 9.41 -20.70
N ARG A 17 -8.35 8.20 -20.16
CA ARG A 17 -7.81 7.83 -18.84
C ARG A 17 -6.29 7.82 -18.82
N VAL A 18 -5.64 7.26 -19.84
CA VAL A 18 -4.17 7.24 -19.95
C VAL A 18 -3.61 8.67 -20.05
N ALA A 19 -4.22 9.50 -20.90
CA ALA A 19 -3.81 10.90 -21.05
C ALA A 19 -4.01 11.71 -19.76
N LEU A 20 -5.18 11.60 -19.10
CA LEU A 20 -5.44 12.25 -17.82
C LEU A 20 -4.50 11.77 -16.71
N ALA A 21 -4.18 10.48 -16.66
CA ALA A 21 -3.22 9.95 -15.70
C ALA A 21 -1.82 10.54 -15.92
N ALA A 22 -1.40 10.74 -17.17
CA ALA A 22 -0.15 11.42 -17.50
C ALA A 22 -0.21 12.92 -17.11
N MET A 23 -1.30 13.61 -17.45
CA MET A 23 -1.51 15.01 -17.08
C MET A 23 -1.56 15.20 -15.56
N ARG A 24 -2.11 14.26 -14.78
CA ARG A 24 -2.09 14.34 -13.31
C ARG A 24 -0.67 14.31 -12.72
N ARG A 25 0.29 13.68 -13.40
CA ARG A 25 1.70 13.66 -12.97
C ARG A 25 2.44 14.95 -13.32
N SER A 26 2.09 15.61 -14.42
CA SER A 26 2.83 16.78 -14.94
C SER A 26 2.13 18.13 -14.70
N GLN A 27 0.81 18.16 -14.81
CA GLN A 27 -0.06 19.35 -14.75
C GLN A 27 -1.34 19.05 -13.94
N PRO A 28 -1.22 18.76 -12.63
CA PRO A 28 -2.33 18.25 -11.81
C PRO A 28 -3.56 19.17 -11.81
N ALA A 29 -3.38 20.49 -11.78
CA ALA A 29 -4.47 21.46 -11.79
C ALA A 29 -5.24 21.48 -13.12
N ALA A 30 -4.55 21.40 -14.25
CA ALA A 30 -5.18 21.36 -15.58
C ALA A 30 -5.98 20.06 -15.76
N ALA A 31 -5.42 18.93 -15.33
CA ALA A 31 -6.13 17.64 -15.34
C ALA A 31 -7.37 17.66 -14.44
N ARG A 32 -7.28 18.23 -13.23
CA ARG A 32 -8.44 18.40 -12.32
C ARG A 32 -9.54 19.21 -13.00
N LEU A 33 -9.20 20.36 -13.57
CA LEU A 33 -10.19 21.23 -14.23
C LEU A 33 -10.87 20.52 -15.41
N LEU A 34 -10.11 19.74 -16.19
CA LEU A 34 -10.67 18.96 -17.30
C LEU A 34 -11.62 17.86 -16.80
N ILE A 35 -11.24 17.14 -15.73
CA ILE A 35 -12.11 16.14 -15.08
C ILE A 35 -13.39 16.81 -14.56
N GLU A 36 -13.26 17.91 -13.81
CA GLU A 36 -14.38 18.67 -13.26
C GLU A 36 -15.35 19.15 -14.35
N THR A 37 -14.81 19.58 -15.50
CA THR A 37 -15.62 20.04 -16.63
C THR A 37 -16.35 18.90 -17.34
N LYS A 38 -15.69 17.74 -17.53
CA LYS A 38 -16.20 16.69 -18.42
C LYS A 38 -16.94 15.56 -17.69
N ALA A 39 -16.53 15.22 -16.48
CA ALA A 39 -17.09 14.09 -15.74
C ALA A 39 -18.60 14.20 -15.46
N PRO A 40 -19.21 15.38 -15.19
CA PRO A 40 -20.65 15.48 -14.92
C PRO A 40 -21.55 14.94 -16.04
N ALA A 41 -21.13 15.07 -17.30
CA ALA A 41 -21.86 14.60 -18.47
C ALA A 41 -21.73 13.09 -18.72
N GLU A 42 -20.75 12.43 -18.08
CA GLU A 42 -20.46 11.01 -18.26
C GLU A 42 -21.41 10.12 -17.43
N SER A 43 -21.44 8.82 -17.75
CA SER A 43 -22.14 7.82 -16.93
C SER A 43 -21.55 7.77 -15.52
N ALA A 44 -22.28 7.22 -14.55
CA ALA A 44 -21.80 7.12 -13.18
C ALA A 44 -20.47 6.34 -13.07
N GLU A 45 -20.32 5.26 -13.82
CA GLU A 45 -19.12 4.42 -13.85
C GLU A 45 -17.92 5.11 -14.49
N VAL A 46 -18.14 5.80 -15.62
CA VAL A 46 -17.08 6.56 -16.28
C VAL A 46 -16.65 7.75 -15.41
N ARG A 47 -17.61 8.48 -14.83
CA ARG A 47 -17.33 9.58 -13.89
C ARG A 47 -16.52 9.09 -12.69
N LEU A 48 -16.89 7.96 -12.08
CA LEU A 48 -16.13 7.35 -10.99
C LEU A 48 -14.67 7.08 -11.40
N SER A 49 -14.48 6.46 -12.56
CA SER A 49 -13.15 6.12 -13.09
C SER A 49 -12.30 7.36 -13.39
N LEU A 50 -12.92 8.47 -13.83
CA LEU A 50 -12.23 9.73 -14.08
C LEU A 50 -11.82 10.43 -12.78
N ILE A 51 -12.72 10.47 -11.80
CA ILE A 51 -12.46 11.07 -10.48
C ILE A 51 -11.38 10.27 -9.74
N GLU A 52 -11.33 8.95 -9.90
CA GLU A 52 -10.28 8.11 -9.30
C GLU A 52 -8.86 8.54 -9.72
N LEU A 53 -8.69 9.10 -10.91
CA LEU A 53 -7.38 9.59 -11.39
C LEU A 53 -6.83 10.75 -10.55
N ILE A 54 -7.67 11.48 -9.80
CA ILE A 54 -7.22 12.54 -8.88
C ILE A 54 -6.27 11.99 -7.81
N ARG A 55 -6.36 10.70 -7.45
CA ARG A 55 -5.41 10.04 -6.53
C ARG A 55 -3.96 10.21 -6.97
N ILE A 56 -3.71 10.26 -8.28
CA ILE A 56 -2.38 10.54 -8.83
C ILE A 56 -2.06 12.00 -8.53
N GLY A 57 -1.11 12.24 -7.62
CA GLY A 57 -0.73 13.60 -7.21
C GLY A 57 -1.79 14.33 -6.39
N LEU A 58 -2.65 13.60 -5.69
CA LEU A 58 -3.67 14.16 -4.78
C LEU A 58 -3.03 15.19 -3.84
N GLY A 59 -3.61 16.38 -3.76
CA GLY A 59 -3.16 17.45 -2.88
C GLY A 59 -4.29 18.38 -2.43
N SER A 60 -3.97 19.34 -1.55
CA SER A 60 -4.93 20.28 -0.98
C SER A 60 -5.72 21.08 -2.03
N GLU A 61 -5.12 21.35 -3.19
CA GLU A 61 -5.75 22.06 -4.31
C GLU A 61 -6.91 21.26 -4.95
N ASP A 62 -6.97 19.95 -4.72
CA ASP A 62 -8.06 19.09 -5.19
C ASP A 62 -9.27 19.14 -4.23
N ALA A 63 -9.10 19.58 -2.97
CA ALA A 63 -10.13 19.52 -1.93
C ALA A 63 -11.42 20.30 -2.27
N PRO A 64 -11.39 21.52 -2.85
CA PRO A 64 -12.63 22.21 -3.24
C PRO A 64 -13.48 21.41 -4.24
N PHE A 65 -12.83 20.77 -5.23
CA PHE A 65 -13.51 19.91 -6.19
C PHE A 65 -14.06 18.65 -5.52
N LEU A 66 -13.28 17.99 -4.66
CA LEU A 66 -13.73 16.79 -3.96
C LEU A 66 -14.93 17.07 -3.03
N ARG A 67 -14.95 18.21 -2.33
CA ARG A 67 -16.09 18.63 -1.50
C ARG A 67 -17.36 18.85 -2.32
N SER A 68 -17.25 19.40 -3.53
CA SER A 68 -18.42 19.61 -4.40
C SER A 68 -19.10 18.31 -4.83
N LEU A 69 -18.34 17.20 -4.87
CA LEU A 69 -18.86 15.86 -5.21
C LEU A 69 -19.74 15.25 -4.12
N SER A 70 -19.85 15.84 -2.93
CA SER A 70 -20.83 15.43 -1.90
C SER A 70 -22.28 15.45 -2.40
N ALA A 71 -22.57 16.31 -3.39
CA ALA A 71 -23.87 16.40 -4.06
C ALA A 71 -24.01 15.48 -5.29
N ASP A 72 -23.03 14.61 -5.58
CA ASP A 72 -23.11 13.71 -6.74
C ASP A 72 -24.25 12.70 -6.60
N ARG A 73 -24.95 12.46 -7.72
CA ARG A 73 -26.04 11.49 -7.83
C ARG A 73 -25.62 10.04 -7.56
N SER A 74 -24.33 9.71 -7.71
CA SER A 74 -23.79 8.38 -7.47
C SER A 74 -23.24 8.26 -6.05
N GLY A 75 -23.76 7.31 -5.25
CA GLY A 75 -23.22 6.98 -3.94
C GLY A 75 -21.72 6.64 -3.98
N LYS A 76 -21.29 5.86 -4.97
CA LYS A 76 -19.87 5.49 -5.14
C LYS A 76 -18.96 6.68 -5.41
N VAL A 77 -19.45 7.71 -6.11
CA VAL A 77 -18.67 8.92 -6.38
C VAL A 77 -18.53 9.74 -5.09
N ARG A 78 -19.61 9.88 -4.32
CA ARG A 78 -19.59 10.53 -3.01
C ARG A 78 -18.62 9.85 -2.05
N GLU A 79 -18.67 8.52 -1.97
CA GLU A 79 -17.77 7.70 -1.14
C GLU A 79 -16.30 7.86 -1.56
N LEU A 80 -16.01 7.80 -2.86
CA LEU A 80 -14.65 7.98 -3.37
C LEU A 80 -14.10 9.38 -3.04
N ALA A 81 -14.92 10.43 -3.22
CA ALA A 81 -14.53 11.80 -2.92
C ALA A 81 -14.28 12.00 -1.41
N GLY A 82 -15.18 11.48 -0.56
CA GLY A 82 -15.02 11.50 0.89
C GLY A 82 -13.74 10.79 1.34
N ARG A 83 -13.41 9.64 0.73
CA ARG A 83 -12.16 8.92 1.02
C ARG A 83 -10.92 9.71 0.62
N MET A 84 -10.94 10.40 -0.52
CA MET A 84 -9.81 11.27 -0.92
C MET A 84 -9.68 12.51 -0.03
N LEU A 85 -10.78 13.07 0.48
CA LEU A 85 -10.74 14.15 1.48
C LEU A 85 -10.13 13.64 2.79
N ALA A 86 -10.50 12.44 3.25
CA ALA A 86 -9.89 11.83 4.42
C ALA A 86 -8.38 11.61 4.26
N MET A 87 -7.92 11.22 3.07
CA MET A 87 -6.48 11.12 2.75
C MET A 87 -5.74 12.46 2.83
N LEU A 88 -6.45 13.59 2.73
CA LEU A 88 -5.91 14.93 2.95
C LEU A 88 -6.00 15.37 4.43
N GLY A 89 -6.47 14.50 5.32
CA GLY A 89 -6.74 14.80 6.73
C GLY A 89 -8.00 15.63 6.94
N GLU A 90 -8.85 15.76 5.92
CA GLU A 90 -10.10 16.49 6.03
C GLU A 90 -11.25 15.56 6.42
N HIS A 91 -12.09 16.04 7.33
CA HIS A 91 -13.35 15.39 7.66
C HIS A 91 -14.33 15.60 6.50
N GLY A 92 -14.96 14.52 6.04
CA GLY A 92 -16.04 14.65 5.08
C GLY A 92 -17.24 15.35 5.72
N GLU A 93 -17.82 16.33 5.05
CA GLU A 93 -19.20 16.72 5.35
C GLU A 93 -20.13 15.60 4.83
N GLY A 94 -20.45 14.61 5.67
CA GLY A 94 -21.59 13.72 5.42
C GLY A 94 -21.31 12.24 5.14
N GLY A 95 -20.43 11.58 5.91
CA GLY A 95 -20.71 10.18 6.24
C GLY A 95 -21.90 10.12 7.20
N PRO A 96 -22.77 9.08 7.17
CA PRO A 96 -23.69 8.91 8.28
C PRO A 96 -22.85 8.71 9.55
N ASP A 97 -23.12 9.47 10.61
CA ASP A 97 -22.50 9.27 11.93
C ASP A 97 -22.71 7.83 12.44
N VAL A 98 -23.74 7.15 11.92
CA VAL A 98 -24.19 5.83 12.35
C VAL A 98 -23.14 4.73 12.12
N PRO A 99 -22.59 4.47 10.91
CA PRO A 99 -21.50 3.50 10.74
C PRO A 99 -20.25 3.78 11.58
N VAL A 100 -19.85 5.05 11.72
CA VAL A 100 -18.65 5.40 12.52
C VAL A 100 -18.90 5.12 14.00
N ALA A 101 -20.08 5.50 14.52
CA ALA A 101 -20.48 5.17 15.88
C ALA A 101 -20.61 3.65 16.10
N GLU A 102 -21.13 2.92 15.11
CA GLU A 102 -21.20 1.45 15.14
C GLU A 102 -19.81 0.82 15.21
N LEU A 103 -18.86 1.29 14.38
CA LEU A 103 -17.47 0.83 14.40
C LEU A 103 -16.79 1.16 15.73
N ALA A 104 -17.00 2.36 16.26
CA ALA A 104 -16.48 2.75 17.56
C ALA A 104 -17.02 1.83 18.68
N GLY A 105 -18.25 1.33 18.56
CA GLY A 105 -18.80 0.30 19.45
C GLY A 105 -18.05 -1.05 19.42
N PHE A 106 -17.27 -1.31 18.37
CA PHE A 106 -16.37 -2.47 18.27
C PHE A 106 -14.94 -2.18 18.78
N ILE A 107 -14.70 -1.03 19.40
CA ILE A 107 -13.38 -0.63 19.92
C ILE A 107 -13.48 -0.31 21.41
N GLU A 108 -12.63 -0.96 22.20
CA GLU A 108 -12.49 -0.72 23.64
C GLU A 108 -11.46 0.38 23.89
N GLU A 109 -11.87 1.45 24.58
CA GLU A 109 -10.94 2.47 25.11
C GLU A 109 -10.45 2.07 26.50
N GLY A 110 -9.14 2.16 26.71
CA GLY A 110 -8.48 1.90 27.99
C GLY A 110 -7.41 2.95 28.34
N LYS A 111 -6.70 2.69 29.44
CA LYS A 111 -5.52 3.47 29.85
C LYS A 111 -4.37 2.52 30.19
N ALA A 112 -3.17 2.83 29.72
CA ALA A 112 -1.95 2.09 30.05
C ALA A 112 -0.88 3.02 30.65
N GLY A 113 0.02 2.45 31.47
CA GLY A 113 1.16 3.16 32.07
C GLY A 113 0.89 3.71 33.48
N PHE A 114 1.90 3.57 34.35
CA PHE A 114 1.80 3.92 35.78
C PHE A 114 2.07 5.40 36.08
N ILE A 115 2.90 6.08 35.28
CA ILE A 115 3.36 7.47 35.54
C ILE A 115 2.71 8.47 34.58
N ARG A 116 2.54 8.11 33.30
CA ARG A 116 1.72 8.84 32.32
C ARG A 116 0.69 7.88 31.76
N ARG A 117 -0.56 8.03 32.18
CA ARG A 117 -1.67 7.23 31.66
C ARG A 117 -1.92 7.61 30.21
N ARG A 118 -1.55 6.73 29.30
CA ARG A 118 -1.78 6.89 27.87
C ARG A 118 -3.09 6.21 27.49
N THR A 119 -3.91 6.87 26.67
CA THR A 119 -5.11 6.25 26.11
C THR A 119 -4.70 5.10 25.18
N THR A 120 -5.39 3.98 25.31
CA THR A 120 -5.20 2.80 24.47
C THR A 120 -6.51 2.45 23.79
N PHE A 121 -6.41 1.91 22.58
CA PHE A 121 -7.56 1.44 21.81
C PHE A 121 -7.32 -0.01 21.44
N GLY A 122 -8.34 -0.85 21.55
CA GLY A 122 -8.25 -2.25 21.17
C GLY A 122 -9.55 -2.75 20.56
N PRO A 123 -9.51 -3.80 19.74
CA PRO A 123 -10.71 -4.41 19.22
C PRO A 123 -11.52 -5.06 20.35
N ALA A 124 -12.80 -4.72 20.44
CA ALA A 124 -13.74 -5.39 21.32
C ALA A 124 -13.93 -6.84 20.88
N LYS A 125 -14.11 -7.74 21.86
CA LYS A 125 -14.35 -9.15 21.59
C LYS A 125 -15.71 -9.37 20.92
N THR A 126 -15.70 -9.97 19.73
CA THR A 126 -16.92 -10.39 19.02
C THR A 126 -17.48 -11.68 19.61
N LYS A 127 -18.81 -11.84 19.50
CA LYS A 127 -19.55 -13.01 20.02
C LYS A 127 -20.03 -13.95 18.92
N SER A 128 -19.96 -13.52 17.66
CA SER A 128 -20.40 -14.31 16.51
C SER A 128 -19.67 -13.91 15.24
N HIS A 129 -19.67 -14.83 14.26
CA HIS A 129 -19.13 -14.56 12.93
C HIS A 129 -19.83 -13.40 12.21
N ALA A 130 -21.14 -13.21 12.44
CA ALA A 130 -21.87 -12.06 11.89
C ALA A 130 -21.34 -10.72 12.42
N GLN A 131 -20.94 -10.66 13.71
CA GLN A 131 -20.31 -9.47 14.27
C GLN A 131 -18.91 -9.24 13.71
N GLU A 132 -18.14 -10.31 13.48
CA GLU A 132 -16.82 -10.21 12.85
C GLU A 132 -16.91 -9.67 11.42
N GLN A 133 -17.85 -10.21 10.62
CA GLN A 133 -18.10 -9.77 9.27
C GLN A 133 -18.56 -8.31 9.23
N ARG A 134 -19.49 -7.93 10.12
CA ARG A 134 -19.97 -6.55 10.21
C ARG A 134 -18.86 -5.58 10.59
N ARG A 135 -18.02 -5.94 11.56
CA ARG A 135 -16.84 -5.14 11.93
C ARG A 135 -15.88 -4.97 10.75
N ALA A 136 -15.66 -6.02 9.96
CA ALA A 136 -14.82 -5.95 8.76
C ALA A 136 -15.39 -4.97 7.72
N GLU A 137 -16.69 -5.06 7.42
CA GLU A 137 -17.37 -4.12 6.51
C GLU A 137 -17.25 -2.67 6.98
N LEU A 138 -17.39 -2.43 8.29
CA LEU A 138 -17.27 -1.09 8.87
C LEU A 138 -15.84 -0.54 8.75
N PHE A 139 -14.81 -1.38 8.90
CA PHE A 139 -13.42 -0.96 8.66
C PHE A 139 -13.16 -0.57 7.20
N GLU A 140 -13.88 -1.16 6.24
CA GLU A 140 -13.77 -0.79 4.82
C GLU A 140 -14.58 0.47 4.46
N LEU A 141 -15.68 0.70 5.18
CA LEU A 141 -16.61 1.80 4.93
C LEU A 141 -16.18 3.13 5.57
N CYS A 142 -15.72 3.08 6.82
CA CYS A 142 -15.40 4.27 7.61
C CYS A 142 -14.00 4.82 7.30
N ASN A 143 -13.82 6.12 7.50
CA ASN A 143 -12.51 6.76 7.41
C ASN A 143 -11.81 6.82 8.77
N LEU A 144 -10.48 6.75 8.75
CA LEU A 144 -9.65 6.87 9.96
C LEU A 144 -9.89 8.18 10.71
N VAL A 145 -9.95 9.29 9.98
CA VAL A 145 -10.12 10.64 10.55
C VAL A 145 -11.44 10.77 11.32
N ASP A 146 -12.52 10.16 10.82
CA ASP A 146 -13.85 10.19 11.46
C ASP A 146 -13.87 9.26 12.67
N LEU A 147 -13.27 8.07 12.56
CA LEU A 147 -13.14 7.14 13.67
C LEU A 147 -12.33 7.74 14.83
N ALA A 148 -11.19 8.38 14.54
CA ALA A 148 -10.36 9.03 15.56
C ALA A 148 -11.11 10.18 16.24
N ALA A 149 -11.86 10.99 15.47
CA ALA A 149 -12.70 12.06 15.98
C ALA A 149 -13.82 11.56 16.90
N GLN A 150 -14.38 10.38 16.64
CA GLN A 150 -15.38 9.73 17.52
C GLN A 150 -14.83 9.46 18.92
N PHE A 151 -13.51 9.27 19.06
CA PHE A 151 -12.80 9.13 20.34
C PHE A 151 -12.19 10.45 20.84
N GLY A 152 -12.41 11.57 20.15
CA GLY A 152 -11.88 12.88 20.51
C GLY A 152 -10.35 12.99 20.39
N VAL A 153 -9.73 12.22 19.50
CA VAL A 153 -8.27 12.20 19.30
C VAL A 153 -7.89 12.41 17.83
N MET A 154 -6.63 12.76 17.58
CA MET A 154 -6.07 12.81 16.23
C MET A 154 -5.76 11.40 15.72
N GLU A 155 -5.66 11.23 14.40
CA GLU A 155 -5.30 9.95 13.76
C GLU A 155 -4.01 9.35 14.34
N SER A 156 -2.97 10.18 14.52
CA SER A 156 -1.69 9.75 15.07
C SER A 156 -1.82 9.24 16.49
N ASP A 157 -2.59 9.91 17.35
CA ASP A 157 -2.84 9.48 18.73
C ASP A 157 -3.62 8.17 18.77
N PHE A 158 -4.62 8.01 17.89
CA PHE A 158 -5.40 6.78 17.74
C PHE A 158 -4.50 5.61 17.33
N ILE A 159 -3.72 5.77 16.24
CA ILE A 159 -2.77 4.75 15.77
C ILE A 159 -1.78 4.39 16.87
N THR A 160 -1.20 5.39 17.54
CA THR A 160 -0.21 5.11 18.59
C THR A 160 -0.86 4.35 19.74
N GLY A 161 -2.12 4.65 20.08
CA GLY A 161 -2.84 4.01 21.18
C GLY A 161 -3.32 2.59 20.86
N TRP A 162 -3.35 2.22 19.58
CA TRP A 162 -3.82 0.91 19.13
C TRP A 162 -2.98 -0.24 19.71
N GLN A 163 -3.65 -1.22 20.31
CA GLN A 163 -3.04 -2.38 20.93
C GLN A 163 -2.86 -3.52 19.93
N PHE A 164 -1.79 -3.47 19.14
CA PHE A 164 -1.48 -4.53 18.17
C PHE A 164 -1.19 -5.88 18.83
N GLY A 165 -1.63 -6.96 18.17
CA GLY A 165 -1.39 -8.35 18.56
C GLY A 165 -2.48 -8.96 19.46
N THR A 166 -3.54 -8.21 19.80
CA THR A 166 -4.67 -8.77 20.56
C THR A 166 -5.65 -9.53 19.65
N ASP A 167 -5.88 -9.01 18.43
CA ASP A 167 -6.69 -9.62 17.38
C ASP A 167 -6.05 -9.35 16.01
N ASN A 168 -5.44 -10.39 15.44
CA ASN A 168 -4.69 -10.29 14.19
C ASN A 168 -5.56 -9.86 13.00
N ASN A 169 -6.85 -10.22 13.00
CA ASN A 169 -7.77 -9.86 11.93
C ASN A 169 -8.14 -8.37 12.05
N ALA A 170 -8.49 -7.92 13.25
CA ALA A 170 -8.77 -6.50 13.50
C ALA A 170 -7.56 -5.60 13.20
N ASP A 171 -6.35 -6.02 13.57
CA ASP A 171 -5.12 -5.29 13.24
C ASP A 171 -4.93 -5.13 11.73
N THR A 172 -5.27 -6.16 10.96
CA THR A 172 -5.17 -6.14 9.50
C THR A 172 -6.22 -5.20 8.90
N LEU A 173 -7.46 -5.27 9.39
CA LEU A 173 -8.55 -4.38 8.98
C LEU A 173 -8.22 -2.92 9.30
N PHE A 174 -7.69 -2.66 10.50
CA PHE A 174 -7.23 -1.33 10.89
C PHE A 174 -6.10 -0.83 9.97
N SER A 175 -5.09 -1.65 9.70
CA SER A 175 -3.99 -1.29 8.79
C SER A 175 -4.49 -0.96 7.37
N ARG A 176 -5.50 -1.68 6.89
CA ARG A 176 -6.15 -1.41 5.59
C ARG A 176 -6.96 -0.12 5.61
N MET A 177 -7.67 0.19 6.69
CA MET A 177 -8.35 1.48 6.88
C MET A 177 -7.34 2.63 6.84
N VAL A 178 -6.21 2.51 7.55
CA VAL A 178 -5.14 3.53 7.51
C VAL A 178 -4.61 3.69 6.10
N ALA A 179 -4.36 2.61 5.37
CA ALA A 179 -3.92 2.67 3.98
C ALA A 179 -4.94 3.33 3.04
N SER A 180 -6.24 3.08 3.25
CA SER A 180 -7.31 3.52 2.35
C SER A 180 -7.76 4.96 2.60
N SER A 181 -7.73 5.42 3.85
CA SER A 181 -8.37 6.68 4.26
C SER A 181 -7.50 7.56 5.15
N GLY A 182 -6.41 7.04 5.71
CA GLY A 182 -5.52 7.82 6.57
C GLY A 182 -4.76 8.88 5.78
N SER A 183 -4.53 10.02 6.44
CA SER A 183 -3.63 11.04 5.91
C SER A 183 -2.22 10.49 5.65
N ASP A 184 -1.46 11.13 4.75
CA ASP A 184 -0.08 10.72 4.45
C ASP A 184 0.79 10.69 5.71
N THR A 185 0.54 11.61 6.66
CA THR A 185 1.23 11.66 7.95
C THR A 185 0.82 10.49 8.86
N ALA A 186 -0.47 10.12 8.89
CA ALA A 186 -0.95 8.98 9.64
C ALA A 186 -0.39 7.64 9.11
N VAL A 187 -0.37 7.46 7.78
CA VAL A 187 0.23 6.29 7.12
C VAL A 187 1.71 6.17 7.46
N ALA A 188 2.47 7.27 7.30
CA ALA A 188 3.88 7.32 7.62
C ALA A 188 4.15 7.00 9.09
N HIS A 189 3.37 7.58 10.00
CA HIS A 189 3.47 7.37 11.44
C HIS A 189 3.22 5.91 11.84
N MET A 190 2.17 5.28 11.29
CA MET A 190 1.90 3.86 11.54
C MET A 190 3.03 2.98 11.02
N ALA A 191 3.53 3.23 9.80
CA ALA A 191 4.61 2.44 9.23
C ALA A 191 5.89 2.52 10.08
N ASP A 192 6.30 3.72 10.49
CA ASP A 192 7.50 3.92 11.32
C ASP A 192 7.37 3.21 12.68
N MET A 193 6.20 3.28 13.30
CA MET A 193 5.90 2.59 14.56
C MET A 193 5.98 1.07 14.43
N LEU A 194 5.31 0.48 13.43
CA LEU A 194 5.29 -0.97 13.24
C LEU A 194 6.68 -1.53 12.89
N VAL A 195 7.48 -0.76 12.14
CA VAL A 195 8.88 -1.10 11.83
C VAL A 195 9.76 -1.03 13.09
N ALA A 196 9.56 -0.03 13.95
CA ALA A 196 10.33 0.11 15.19
C ALA A 196 10.15 -1.07 16.16
N GLU A 197 9.04 -1.81 16.06
CA GLU A 197 8.81 -3.06 16.81
C GLU A 197 9.56 -4.28 16.23
N GLY A 198 10.51 -4.09 15.32
CA GLY A 198 11.48 -5.11 14.94
C GLY A 198 10.92 -6.27 14.12
N GLY A 199 9.80 -6.05 13.40
CA GLY A 199 9.23 -7.01 12.45
C GLY A 199 8.07 -7.84 12.99
N LYS A 200 7.75 -7.74 14.30
CA LYS A 200 6.59 -8.39 14.93
C LYS A 200 5.28 -8.15 14.16
N HIS A 201 5.14 -6.96 13.57
CA HIS A 201 3.95 -6.52 12.83
C HIS A 201 4.21 -6.28 11.34
N VAL A 202 5.23 -6.92 10.75
CA VAL A 202 5.63 -6.68 9.35
C VAL A 202 4.48 -6.84 8.35
N PHE A 203 3.60 -7.84 8.54
CA PHE A 203 2.42 -8.06 7.70
C PHE A 203 1.44 -6.87 7.71
N ARG A 204 1.37 -6.13 8.81
CA ARG A 204 0.50 -4.95 8.98
C ARG A 204 1.12 -3.76 8.29
N ALA A 205 2.43 -3.58 8.44
CA ALA A 205 3.19 -2.56 7.71
C ALA A 205 3.11 -2.77 6.19
N LEU A 206 3.05 -4.02 5.72
CA LEU A 206 2.86 -4.35 4.30
C LEU A 206 1.51 -3.89 3.74
N GLN A 207 0.47 -3.72 4.55
CA GLN A 207 -0.80 -3.15 4.06
C GLN A 207 -0.66 -1.67 3.67
N LEU A 208 0.36 -0.98 4.20
CA LEU A 208 0.59 0.45 3.98
C LEU A 208 1.43 0.73 2.71
N THR A 209 2.12 -0.27 2.17
CA THR A 209 3.10 -0.16 1.07
C THR A 209 2.65 0.69 -0.12
N PRO A 210 1.39 0.60 -0.61
CA PRO A 210 0.90 1.42 -1.73
C PRO A 210 1.01 2.93 -1.51
N ARG A 211 1.06 3.38 -0.25
CA ARG A 211 1.03 4.78 0.16
C ARG A 211 2.36 5.26 0.76
N LEU A 212 3.36 4.39 0.88
CA LEU A 212 4.65 4.74 1.45
C LEU A 212 5.60 5.34 0.42
N ASP A 213 6.45 6.26 0.89
CA ASP A 213 7.62 6.69 0.13
C ASP A 213 8.64 5.55 -0.04
N ASN A 214 9.55 5.73 -0.99
CA ASN A 214 10.57 4.73 -1.32
C ASN A 214 11.52 4.45 -0.15
N ARG A 215 11.83 5.45 0.69
CA ARG A 215 12.70 5.24 1.85
C ARG A 215 12.06 4.25 2.83
N ARG A 216 10.78 4.43 3.16
CA ARG A 216 10.04 3.54 4.08
C ARG A 216 9.82 2.15 3.50
N LYS A 217 9.46 2.07 2.22
CA LYS A 217 9.38 0.79 1.48
C LYS A 217 10.71 0.02 1.60
N ARG A 218 11.86 0.69 1.40
CA ARG A 218 13.18 0.05 1.51
C ARG A 218 13.48 -0.46 2.92
N VAL A 219 13.11 0.31 3.94
CA VAL A 219 13.25 -0.12 5.35
C VAL A 219 12.42 -1.37 5.63
N LEU A 220 11.17 -1.41 5.15
CA LEU A 220 10.28 -2.56 5.31
C LEU A 220 10.81 -3.81 4.62
N VAL A 221 11.26 -3.68 3.37
CA VAL A 221 11.87 -4.79 2.61
C VAL A 221 13.13 -5.30 3.32
N ARG A 222 14.02 -4.42 3.78
CA ARG A 222 15.21 -4.81 4.57
C ARG A 222 14.83 -5.55 5.87
N LEU A 223 13.74 -5.15 6.52
CA LEU A 223 13.25 -5.82 7.72
C LEU A 223 12.77 -7.25 7.42
N ILE A 224 12.09 -7.46 6.27
CA ILE A 224 11.70 -8.77 5.77
C ILE A 224 12.95 -9.62 5.47
N LEU A 225 13.92 -9.06 4.74
CA LEU A 225 15.16 -9.77 4.37
C LEU A 225 16.03 -10.16 5.60
N LYS A 226 15.90 -9.44 6.71
CA LYS A 226 16.56 -9.80 7.97
C LYS A 226 16.03 -11.08 8.61
N GLN A 227 14.80 -11.48 8.33
CA GLN A 227 14.16 -12.62 8.99
C GLN A 227 13.68 -13.66 7.96
N ALA A 228 14.31 -14.83 7.96
CA ALA A 228 14.02 -15.91 7.01
C ALA A 228 12.53 -16.37 7.03
N ASN A 229 11.86 -16.20 8.17
CA ASN A 229 10.46 -16.58 8.39
C ASN A 229 9.47 -15.75 7.55
N TYR A 230 9.92 -14.65 6.93
CA TYR A 230 9.10 -13.72 6.17
C TYR A 230 9.34 -13.77 4.66
N LEU A 231 10.06 -14.79 4.17
CA LEU A 231 10.34 -14.98 2.73
C LEU A 231 9.08 -14.82 1.85
N GLY A 232 7.99 -15.49 2.20
CA GLY A 232 6.73 -15.41 1.46
C GLY A 232 5.94 -14.10 1.64
N MET A 233 6.30 -13.25 2.61
CA MET A 233 5.60 -11.99 2.86
C MET A 233 5.98 -10.90 1.87
N LEU A 234 7.15 -10.99 1.24
CA LEU A 234 7.57 -10.01 0.23
C LEU A 234 6.58 -10.00 -0.95
N ASN A 235 6.00 -11.15 -1.30
CA ASN A 235 4.95 -11.31 -2.33
C ASN A 235 3.67 -10.50 -2.06
N LEU A 236 3.47 -10.06 -0.82
CA LEU A 236 2.32 -9.24 -0.43
C LEU A 236 2.62 -7.74 -0.53
N ALA A 237 3.87 -7.35 -0.80
CA ALA A 237 4.26 -5.96 -0.94
C ALA A 237 3.86 -5.43 -2.32
N GLU A 238 2.94 -4.46 -2.34
CA GLU A 238 2.53 -3.78 -3.55
C GLU A 238 3.35 -2.50 -3.81
N SER A 239 3.38 -2.07 -5.07
CA SER A 239 3.99 -0.79 -5.48
C SER A 239 5.48 -0.64 -5.10
N LEU A 240 6.22 -1.75 -5.12
CA LEU A 240 7.67 -1.73 -5.04
C LEU A 240 8.26 -1.34 -6.41
N ASP A 241 9.33 -0.55 -6.39
CA ASP A 241 10.04 -0.18 -7.63
C ASP A 241 10.93 -1.34 -8.11
N ALA A 242 11.11 -1.42 -9.43
CA ALA A 242 12.04 -2.37 -10.03
C ALA A 242 13.49 -1.90 -9.81
N GLY A 243 14.42 -2.86 -9.66
CA GLY A 243 15.84 -2.56 -9.84
C GLY A 243 16.50 -1.69 -8.76
N TRP A 244 16.08 -1.79 -7.50
CA TRP A 244 16.55 -0.88 -6.43
C TRP A 244 17.10 -1.58 -5.18
N LEU A 245 17.07 -2.92 -5.13
CA LEU A 245 17.74 -3.70 -4.08
C LEU A 245 19.17 -4.04 -4.50
N ASP A 246 20.13 -3.60 -3.69
CA ASP A 246 21.55 -3.86 -3.91
C ASP A 246 21.99 -5.20 -3.27
N TRP A 247 23.18 -5.67 -3.64
CA TRP A 247 23.75 -6.89 -3.07
C TRP A 247 23.88 -6.82 -1.54
N ASP A 248 24.22 -5.65 -1.01
CA ASP A 248 24.33 -5.42 0.42
C ASP A 248 22.97 -5.55 1.13
N ASP A 249 21.85 -5.27 0.45
CA ASP A 249 20.52 -5.46 1.03
C ASP A 249 20.19 -6.94 1.24
N LEU A 250 20.70 -7.82 0.35
CA LEU A 250 20.45 -9.26 0.37
C LEU A 250 21.35 -10.00 1.35
N THR A 251 22.59 -9.53 1.51
CA THR A 251 23.59 -10.17 2.37
C THR A 251 23.49 -9.79 3.84
N ASN A 252 22.88 -8.64 4.15
CA ASN A 252 22.72 -8.13 5.52
C ASN A 252 21.51 -8.73 6.27
N GLY A 253 21.22 -10.02 6.07
CA GLY A 253 20.06 -10.70 6.66
C GLY A 253 20.18 -12.22 6.71
N GLN A 254 19.12 -12.87 7.19
CA GLN A 254 19.06 -14.33 7.34
C GLN A 254 18.44 -15.04 6.12
N VAL A 255 17.84 -14.28 5.20
CA VAL A 255 17.19 -14.82 4.00
C VAL A 255 18.17 -15.56 3.10
N LEU A 256 19.30 -14.95 2.73
CA LEU A 256 20.25 -15.60 1.81
C LEU A 256 20.86 -16.89 2.38
N PRO A 257 21.34 -16.94 3.65
CA PRO A 257 21.73 -18.20 4.28
C PRO A 257 20.62 -19.27 4.29
N ALA A 258 19.38 -18.89 4.57
CA ALA A 258 18.25 -19.82 4.57
C ALA A 258 17.97 -20.38 3.17
N LEU A 259 18.02 -19.55 2.12
CA LEU A 259 17.87 -20.00 0.73
C LEU A 259 18.94 -21.03 0.35
N ARG A 260 20.21 -20.78 0.68
CA ARG A 260 21.30 -21.74 0.43
C ARG A 260 21.04 -23.07 1.13
N SER A 261 20.59 -23.03 2.38
CA SER A 261 20.25 -24.24 3.14
C SER A 261 19.09 -25.02 2.51
N ILE A 262 18.07 -24.35 1.99
CA ILE A 262 16.93 -25.00 1.34
C ILE A 262 17.36 -25.62 0.00
N ILE A 263 18.17 -24.92 -0.79
CA ILE A 263 18.68 -25.40 -2.09
C ILE A 263 19.54 -26.65 -1.91
N GLY A 264 20.40 -26.68 -0.90
CA GLY A 264 21.22 -27.86 -0.57
C GLY A 264 20.45 -29.00 0.09
N GLY A 265 19.17 -28.80 0.45
CA GLY A 265 18.31 -29.79 1.11
C GLY A 265 17.40 -30.57 0.14
N ASN A 266 16.60 -31.48 0.71
CA ASN A 266 15.69 -32.39 -0.03
C ASN A 266 14.19 -32.11 0.20
N ASP A 267 13.81 -30.93 0.72
CA ASP A 267 12.41 -30.57 0.97
C ASP A 267 11.79 -29.84 -0.23
N ASP A 268 10.93 -30.53 -0.98
CA ASP A 268 10.31 -29.99 -2.19
C ASP A 268 9.27 -28.88 -1.92
N ALA A 269 8.62 -28.86 -0.75
CA ALA A 269 7.68 -27.79 -0.40
C ALA A 269 8.42 -26.47 -0.12
N MET A 270 9.58 -26.55 0.54
CA MET A 270 10.43 -25.38 0.76
C MET A 270 11.04 -24.86 -0.55
N ARG A 271 11.27 -25.72 -1.55
CA ARG A 271 11.76 -25.32 -2.88
C ARG A 271 10.76 -24.47 -3.67
N GLN A 272 9.45 -24.66 -3.52
CA GLN A 272 8.46 -23.77 -4.13
C GLN A 272 8.57 -22.35 -3.57
N GLY A 273 8.74 -22.20 -2.25
CA GLY A 273 8.96 -20.89 -1.63
C GLY A 273 10.22 -20.18 -2.12
N VAL A 274 11.26 -20.94 -2.50
CA VAL A 274 12.46 -20.38 -3.15
C VAL A 274 12.12 -19.85 -4.54
N HIS A 275 11.30 -20.56 -5.32
CA HIS A 275 10.90 -20.12 -6.66
C HIS A 275 10.21 -18.74 -6.62
N ASP A 276 9.17 -18.62 -5.79
CA ASP A 276 8.39 -17.38 -5.69
C ASP A 276 9.27 -16.20 -5.23
N PHE A 277 10.20 -16.47 -4.29
CA PHE A 277 11.17 -15.47 -3.85
C PHE A 277 12.10 -15.02 -4.99
N LEU A 278 12.63 -15.96 -5.78
CA LEU A 278 13.55 -15.65 -6.88
C LEU A 278 12.86 -14.90 -8.02
N GLU A 279 11.59 -15.20 -8.27
CA GLU A 279 10.77 -14.46 -9.23
C GLU A 279 10.67 -12.98 -8.81
N MET A 280 10.29 -12.74 -7.55
CA MET A 280 10.23 -11.39 -7.00
C MET A 280 11.59 -10.68 -6.98
N MET A 281 12.66 -11.38 -6.63
CA MET A 281 14.00 -10.80 -6.68
C MET A 281 14.45 -10.46 -8.09
N GLY A 282 13.98 -11.21 -9.09
CA GLY A 282 14.15 -10.88 -10.50
C GLY A 282 13.63 -9.49 -10.86
N PHE A 283 12.59 -9.01 -10.19
CA PHE A 283 12.05 -7.65 -10.36
C PHE A 283 12.76 -6.61 -9.48
N LEU A 284 13.02 -6.93 -8.22
CA LEU A 284 13.48 -5.94 -7.22
C LEU A 284 14.99 -5.71 -7.21
N ALA A 285 15.80 -6.72 -7.51
CA ALA A 285 17.26 -6.62 -7.49
C ALA A 285 17.75 -5.63 -8.55
N THR A 286 18.79 -4.86 -8.26
CA THR A 286 19.59 -4.24 -9.31
C THR A 286 20.20 -5.33 -10.19
N ALA A 287 20.50 -5.01 -11.46
CA ALA A 287 21.10 -5.99 -12.35
C ALA A 287 22.43 -6.56 -11.81
N THR A 288 23.25 -5.72 -11.16
CA THR A 288 24.47 -6.17 -10.45
C THR A 288 24.16 -7.13 -9.31
N ALA A 289 23.12 -6.85 -8.51
CA ALA A 289 22.70 -7.74 -7.44
C ALA A 289 22.11 -9.05 -7.98
N ALA A 290 21.40 -9.01 -9.12
CA ALA A 290 20.87 -10.19 -9.79
C ALA A 290 22.00 -11.12 -10.28
N THR A 291 23.04 -10.58 -10.92
CA THR A 291 24.21 -11.38 -11.34
C THR A 291 24.87 -12.07 -10.16
N ARG A 292 25.14 -11.34 -9.07
CA ARG A 292 25.75 -11.92 -7.87
C ARG A 292 24.86 -12.96 -7.20
N LEU A 293 23.55 -12.73 -7.17
CA LEU A 293 22.59 -13.68 -6.62
C LEU A 293 22.55 -14.98 -7.44
N ILE A 294 22.61 -14.89 -8.78
CA ILE A 294 22.70 -16.09 -9.64
C ILE A 294 23.96 -16.88 -9.32
N GLU A 295 25.12 -16.22 -9.30
CA GLU A 295 26.42 -16.86 -8.99
C GLU A 295 26.40 -17.55 -7.62
N ASP A 296 25.86 -16.87 -6.61
CA ASP A 296 25.78 -17.36 -5.24
C ASP A 296 24.89 -18.61 -5.10
N LEU A 297 23.72 -18.60 -5.72
CA LEU A 297 22.77 -19.72 -5.64
C LEU A 297 23.24 -20.92 -6.46
N VAL A 298 23.90 -20.69 -7.60
CA VAL A 298 24.55 -21.76 -8.38
C VAL A 298 25.67 -22.40 -7.57
N ALA A 299 26.50 -21.60 -6.88
CA ALA A 299 27.53 -22.12 -5.99
C ALA A 299 26.94 -22.92 -4.81
N ALA A 300 25.72 -22.58 -4.37
CA ALA A 300 24.98 -23.32 -3.35
C ALA A 300 24.29 -24.60 -3.86
N GLY A 301 24.39 -24.92 -5.16
CA GLY A 301 23.89 -26.16 -5.76
C GLY A 301 22.63 -26.02 -6.61
N LEU A 302 22.12 -24.80 -6.84
CA LEU A 302 21.01 -24.58 -7.75
C LEU A 302 21.47 -24.80 -9.21
N PRO A 303 20.77 -25.61 -10.03
CA PRO A 303 21.20 -25.84 -11.40
C PRO A 303 21.32 -24.54 -12.21
N PRO A 304 22.43 -24.32 -12.95
CA PRO A 304 22.63 -23.12 -13.77
C PRO A 304 21.60 -22.92 -14.87
N ALA A 305 20.80 -23.94 -15.21
CA ALA A 305 19.70 -23.89 -16.17
C ALA A 305 18.32 -23.86 -15.50
N SER A 306 18.25 -23.66 -14.17
CA SER A 306 17.00 -23.63 -13.43
C SER A 306 16.05 -22.55 -13.97
N PRO A 307 14.76 -22.87 -14.22
CA PRO A 307 13.76 -21.88 -14.63
C PRO A 307 13.54 -20.77 -13.61
N SER A 308 13.72 -21.06 -12.31
CA SER A 308 13.58 -20.10 -11.21
C SER A 308 14.54 -18.89 -11.30
N LEU A 309 15.65 -19.04 -12.03
CA LEU A 309 16.61 -17.97 -12.28
C LEU A 309 16.25 -17.12 -13.51
N GLY A 310 15.14 -17.41 -14.21
CA GLY A 310 14.77 -16.77 -15.48
C GLY A 310 14.67 -15.25 -15.40
N LEU A 311 13.88 -14.72 -14.45
CA LEU A 311 13.73 -13.27 -14.29
C LEU A 311 15.02 -12.59 -13.79
N LEU A 312 15.79 -13.25 -12.93
CA LEU A 312 17.09 -12.75 -12.51
C LEU A 312 18.08 -12.63 -13.68
N ARG A 313 18.12 -13.63 -14.58
CA ARG A 313 18.95 -13.58 -15.80
C ARG A 313 18.50 -12.47 -16.74
N LEU A 314 17.18 -12.33 -16.93
CA LEU A 314 16.62 -11.24 -17.73
C LEU A 314 17.07 -9.89 -17.18
N ASN A 315 16.93 -9.67 -15.87
CA ASN A 315 17.32 -8.43 -15.22
C ASN A 315 18.84 -8.17 -15.30
N ALA A 316 19.68 -9.18 -15.04
CA ALA A 316 21.13 -9.09 -15.20
C ALA A 316 21.53 -8.61 -16.62
N ALA A 317 20.84 -9.09 -17.66
CA ALA A 317 21.09 -8.74 -19.05
C ALA A 317 20.62 -7.31 -19.43
N LEU A 318 19.77 -6.64 -18.63
CA LEU A 318 19.31 -5.29 -18.95
C LEU A 318 20.45 -4.25 -18.93
N THR A 319 21.47 -4.44 -18.09
CA THR A 319 22.68 -3.59 -18.07
C THR A 319 23.58 -3.79 -19.29
N GLU A 320 23.63 -5.00 -19.85
CA GLU A 320 24.43 -5.29 -21.04
C GLU A 320 23.91 -4.52 -22.26
N ASN A 321 22.59 -4.34 -22.37
CA ASN A 321 21.96 -3.61 -23.47
C ASN A 321 22.06 -2.07 -23.33
N LEU A 322 22.01 -1.53 -22.11
CA LEU A 322 22.26 -0.10 -21.86
C LEU A 322 23.72 0.28 -22.21
N SER A 323 24.67 -0.58 -21.84
CA SER A 323 26.10 -0.40 -22.13
C SER A 323 26.46 -0.54 -23.62
N GLN A 324 25.62 -1.19 -24.41
CA GLN A 324 25.76 -1.32 -25.87
C GLN A 324 25.08 -0.18 -26.64
N SER A 325 24.07 0.49 -26.06
CA SER A 325 23.39 1.63 -26.71
C SER A 325 24.17 2.95 -26.56
N ASP A 326 25.13 3.00 -25.65
CA ASP A 326 26.07 4.12 -25.44
C ASP A 326 27.43 3.92 -26.17
N ARG A 327 27.50 3.01 -27.16
CA ARG A 327 28.67 2.77 -28.02
C ARG A 327 28.39 3.01 -29.49
#